data_AF-A0A923YTM0-F1
#
_entry.id   AF-A0A923YTM0-F1
#
_cell.length_a   1.000
_cell.length_b   1.000
_cell.length_c   1.000
_cell.angle_alpha   90.00
_cell.angle_beta   90.00
_cell.angle_gamma   90.00
#
_symmetry.space_group_name_H-M   'P 1'
#
loop_
_entity.id
_entity.type
_entity.pdbx_description
1 polymer ?
#
loop_
_entity_poly.entity_id
_entity_poly.type
_entity_poly.pdbx_seq_one_letter_code
_entity_poly.pdbx_strand_id
1 'polypeptide(L)'
;MKLPFDDIQRRFLFKFGEALFDDYAEMAIPLEAVVERFEELVARIGGTKTDEVSFAIYAANLALGPFFDEVSIETRKGRIRNRMQDTHSHFFHELGRLRGIMYLSYYSHWEPAEDGSDGQDENRANPVHAQIGFTLPKFRQGLRGAGDVAVPIDVTPGREIDAAHFVNAATIPHDIDVVVVGSGAGGAIAALNLSEHYKVLVIEAGPYLRSEEINHEEGMMTAKLYKHGALQTTANNDIVVFQARNVGGGPTINNGISLRAKGDVRLHPDAPDVFAKWAEIGAPIDEARFQRAYDEVEALLEIKEIEHRASRSNGPHLLNGWAKFLGEDHDPVFHAAKPGWFRKNYGPPESASPCGYCGYCNTGCPYARKVAMGTRVLPRACEAGAKILADTKVEKILWGRGPSGQPSRAIGVTVT
;
A
#
# COMPACT_ATOMS: atom_id res chain seq x y z
N MET A 1 22.58 -4.33 15.04
CA MET A 1 21.60 -3.23 15.02
C MET A 1 21.25 -2.92 16.47
N LYS A 2 21.28 -1.66 16.94
CA LYS A 2 20.83 -1.35 18.31
C LYS A 2 19.31 -1.55 18.31
N LEU A 3 18.80 -2.43 19.18
CA LEU A 3 17.36 -2.62 19.29
C LEU A 3 16.70 -1.29 19.68
N PRO A 4 15.52 -0.95 19.12
CA PRO A 4 14.92 0.36 19.32
C PRO A 4 14.38 0.57 20.74
N PHE A 5 14.30 -0.48 21.55
CA PHE A 5 13.64 -0.46 22.86
C PHE A 5 14.57 -0.93 23.98
N ASP A 6 14.33 -0.40 25.18
CA ASP A 6 15.00 -0.84 26.40
C ASP A 6 14.29 -2.02 27.08
N ASP A 7 14.88 -2.52 28.17
CA ASP A 7 14.40 -3.69 28.90
C ASP A 7 12.99 -3.50 29.48
N ILE A 8 12.60 -2.28 29.86
CA ILE A 8 11.27 -2.00 30.41
C ILE A 8 10.23 -2.16 29.31
N GLN A 9 10.50 -1.56 28.16
CA GLN A 9 9.63 -1.66 26.99
C GLN A 9 9.53 -3.10 26.49
N ARG A 10 10.65 -3.81 26.40
CA ARG A 10 10.68 -5.23 25.97
C ARG A 10 9.90 -6.11 26.94
N ARG A 11 10.08 -5.94 28.26
CA ARG A 11 9.31 -6.66 29.29
C ARG A 11 7.82 -6.35 29.18
N PHE A 12 7.45 -5.09 28.98
CA PHE A 12 6.06 -4.71 28.76
C PHE A 12 5.48 -5.37 27.50
N LEU A 13 6.17 -5.29 26.35
CA LEU A 13 5.73 -5.91 25.09
C LEU A 13 5.52 -7.41 25.24
N PHE A 14 6.43 -8.09 25.94
CA PHE A 14 6.29 -9.50 26.25
C PHE A 14 5.06 -9.78 27.11
N LYS A 15 4.85 -9.03 28.20
CA LYS A 15 3.67 -9.22 29.07
C LYS A 15 2.35 -8.81 28.41
N PHE A 16 2.39 -7.85 27.50
CA PHE A 16 1.26 -7.46 26.67
C PHE A 16 0.93 -8.58 25.67
N GLY A 17 1.95 -9.12 25.00
CA GLY A 17 1.84 -10.26 24.09
C GLY A 17 1.28 -11.51 24.77
N GLU A 18 1.80 -11.88 25.96
CA GLU A 18 1.28 -13.01 26.75
C GLU A 18 -0.24 -12.88 26.93
N ALA A 19 -0.72 -11.69 27.33
CA ALA A 19 -2.15 -11.46 27.52
C ALA A 19 -2.95 -11.43 26.22
N LEU A 20 -2.36 -11.00 25.09
CA LEU A 20 -3.03 -10.98 23.78
C LEU A 20 -3.18 -12.37 23.17
N PHE A 21 -2.20 -13.27 23.41
CA PHE A 21 -2.15 -14.60 22.81
C PHE A 21 -2.58 -15.73 23.76
N ASP A 22 -2.88 -15.44 25.02
CA ASP A 22 -3.29 -16.43 26.04
C ASP A 22 -4.47 -17.32 25.62
N ASP A 23 -5.45 -16.75 24.89
CA ASP A 23 -6.65 -17.49 24.47
C ASP A 23 -6.42 -18.40 23.24
N TYR A 24 -5.20 -18.46 22.69
CA TYR A 24 -4.89 -19.26 21.51
C TYR A 24 -4.31 -20.62 21.91
N ALA A 25 -4.88 -21.70 21.35
CA ALA A 25 -4.65 -23.08 21.79
C ALA A 25 -3.19 -23.55 21.69
N GLU A 26 -2.37 -22.94 20.82
CA GLU A 26 -0.91 -23.02 20.81
C GLU A 26 -0.38 -21.98 19.81
N MET A 27 0.69 -21.24 20.14
CA MET A 27 1.36 -20.36 19.18
C MET A 27 2.35 -21.18 18.35
N ALA A 28 2.42 -20.92 17.04
CA ALA A 28 3.31 -21.59 16.11
C ALA A 28 4.78 -21.16 16.26
N ILE A 29 5.02 -20.01 16.89
CA ILE A 29 6.34 -19.48 17.23
C ILE A 29 6.33 -18.94 18.66
N PRO A 30 7.47 -18.98 19.37
CA PRO A 30 7.56 -18.43 20.72
C PRO A 30 7.29 -16.92 20.71
N LEU A 31 6.73 -16.41 21.80
CA LEU A 31 6.40 -14.99 21.92
C LEU A 31 7.64 -14.10 21.86
N GLU A 32 8.79 -14.59 22.32
CA GLU A 32 10.09 -13.93 22.20
C GLU A 32 10.39 -13.58 20.74
N ALA A 33 10.17 -14.53 19.81
CA ALA A 33 10.37 -14.31 18.38
C ALA A 33 9.38 -13.27 17.81
N VAL A 34 8.17 -13.18 18.35
CA VAL A 34 7.20 -12.14 17.96
C VAL A 34 7.68 -10.75 18.38
N VAL A 35 8.18 -10.61 19.62
CA VAL A 35 8.71 -9.35 20.13
C VAL A 35 9.97 -8.92 19.39
N GLU A 36 10.86 -9.85 19.07
CA GLU A 36 12.05 -9.56 18.24
C GLU A 36 11.65 -9.06 16.84
N ARG A 37 10.65 -9.68 16.22
CA ARG A 37 10.14 -9.22 14.91
C ARG A 37 9.45 -7.87 14.99
N PHE A 38 8.76 -7.58 16.10
CA PHE A 38 8.22 -6.25 16.36
C PHE A 38 9.35 -5.21 16.39
N GLU A 39 10.42 -5.48 17.13
CA GLU A 39 11.61 -4.62 17.21
C GLU A 39 12.25 -4.41 15.84
N GLU A 40 12.42 -5.48 15.06
CA GLU A 40 12.96 -5.40 13.70
C GLU A 40 12.08 -4.57 12.76
N LEU A 41 10.76 -4.76 12.82
CA LEU A 41 9.82 -4.01 12.00
C LEU A 41 9.90 -2.51 12.31
N VAL A 42 9.89 -2.13 13.59
CA VAL A 42 10.00 -0.72 14.00
C VAL A 42 11.36 -0.14 13.62
N ALA A 43 12.43 -0.90 13.81
CA ALA A 43 13.78 -0.47 13.41
C ALA A 43 13.90 -0.23 11.90
N ARG A 44 13.22 -1.04 11.08
CA ARG A 44 13.18 -0.87 9.61
C ARG A 44 12.37 0.33 9.15
N ILE A 45 11.31 0.70 9.87
CA ILE A 45 10.53 1.92 9.58
C ILE A 45 11.39 3.17 9.84
N GLY A 46 12.11 3.18 10.96
CA GLY A 46 13.07 4.22 11.31
C GLY A 46 12.48 5.63 11.44
N GLY A 47 13.36 6.63 11.46
CA GLY A 47 13.01 8.05 11.57
C GLY A 47 12.29 8.39 12.88
N THR A 48 11.44 9.42 12.86
CA THR A 48 10.69 9.87 14.05
C THR A 48 9.71 8.81 14.57
N LYS A 49 9.39 7.79 13.77
CA LYS A 49 8.41 6.78 14.14
C LYS A 49 8.93 5.80 15.19
N THR A 50 10.22 5.52 15.19
CA THR A 50 10.83 4.74 16.28
C THR A 50 10.61 5.42 17.63
N ASP A 51 10.81 6.73 17.69
CA ASP A 51 10.62 7.52 18.91
C ASP A 51 9.15 7.59 19.33
N GLU A 52 8.23 7.76 18.36
CA GLU A 52 6.79 7.77 18.62
C GLU A 52 6.29 6.41 19.15
N VAL A 53 6.72 5.30 18.56
CA VAL A 53 6.34 3.96 19.04
C VAL A 53 6.95 3.69 20.41
N SER A 54 8.20 4.10 20.64
CA SER A 54 8.86 4.02 21.94
C SER A 54 8.05 4.75 23.02
N PHE A 55 7.67 5.99 22.76
CA PHE A 55 6.79 6.77 23.64
C PHE A 55 5.43 6.07 23.85
N ALA A 56 4.81 5.57 22.79
CA ALA A 56 3.52 4.88 22.86
C ALA A 56 3.57 3.63 23.75
N ILE A 57 4.67 2.87 23.73
CA ILE A 57 4.88 1.70 24.60
C ILE A 57 4.96 2.15 26.07
N TYR A 58 5.73 3.19 26.36
CA TYR A 58 5.83 3.73 27.72
C TYR A 58 4.50 4.25 28.25
N ALA A 59 3.82 5.01 27.40
CA ALA A 59 2.50 5.52 27.66
C ALA A 59 1.56 4.34 27.97
N ALA A 60 1.47 3.34 27.08
CA ALA A 60 0.65 2.13 27.21
C ALA A 60 0.90 1.39 28.53
N ASN A 61 2.16 1.21 28.90
CA ASN A 61 2.54 0.60 30.17
C ASN A 61 1.96 1.37 31.37
N LEU A 62 2.08 2.70 31.36
CA LEU A 62 1.52 3.55 32.43
C LEU A 62 -0.01 3.45 32.51
N ALA A 63 -0.72 3.51 31.39
CA ALA A 63 -2.18 3.54 31.41
C ALA A 63 -2.85 2.19 31.63
N LEU A 64 -2.15 1.09 31.37
CA LEU A 64 -2.56 -0.25 31.80
C LEU A 64 -2.29 -0.47 33.31
N GLY A 65 -1.87 0.59 34.02
CA GLY A 65 -1.78 0.66 35.47
C GLY A 65 -0.45 0.20 36.03
N PRO A 66 -0.12 0.58 37.28
CA PRO A 66 1.13 0.18 37.91
C PRO A 66 1.25 -1.35 37.97
N PHE A 67 2.48 -1.83 37.80
CA PHE A 67 2.85 -3.25 37.88
C PHE A 67 2.09 -4.13 36.87
N PHE A 68 1.75 -3.62 35.69
CA PHE A 68 1.07 -4.41 34.64
C PHE A 68 1.81 -5.73 34.34
N ASP A 69 3.12 -5.70 34.40
CA ASP A 69 4.05 -6.81 34.22
C ASP A 69 4.17 -7.76 35.43
N GLU A 70 3.55 -7.44 36.57
CA GLU A 70 3.58 -8.23 37.81
C GLU A 70 2.21 -8.84 38.16
N VAL A 71 1.12 -8.44 37.49
CA VAL A 71 -0.22 -8.98 37.73
C VAL A 71 -0.51 -10.23 36.89
N SER A 72 -1.50 -11.01 37.33
CA SER A 72 -1.90 -12.25 36.64
C SER A 72 -2.32 -12.00 35.18
N ILE A 73 -2.18 -13.02 34.33
CA ILE A 73 -2.56 -12.93 32.91
C ILE A 73 -4.03 -12.56 32.72
N GLU A 74 -4.93 -13.11 33.55
CA GLU A 74 -6.35 -12.75 33.57
C GLU A 74 -6.59 -11.29 33.92
N THR A 75 -5.80 -10.75 34.86
CA THR A 75 -5.86 -9.32 35.20
C THR A 75 -5.39 -8.47 34.03
N ARG A 76 -4.29 -8.84 33.37
CA ARG A 76 -3.79 -8.14 32.17
C ARG A 76 -4.82 -8.16 31.04
N LYS A 77 -5.42 -9.31 30.75
CA LYS A 77 -6.51 -9.47 29.77
C LYS A 77 -7.68 -8.56 30.10
N GLY A 78 -8.11 -8.54 31.37
CA GLY A 78 -9.17 -7.65 31.85
C GLY A 78 -8.82 -6.17 31.66
N ARG A 79 -7.60 -5.77 32.03
CA ARG A 79 -7.13 -4.38 31.83
C ARG A 79 -7.08 -4.00 30.36
N ILE A 80 -6.52 -4.83 29.48
CA ILE A 80 -6.49 -4.59 28.03
C ILE A 80 -7.92 -4.46 27.49
N ARG A 81 -8.81 -5.41 27.80
CA ARG A 81 -10.19 -5.45 27.33
C ARG A 81 -10.97 -4.21 27.77
N ASN A 82 -10.96 -3.91 29.06
CA ASN A 82 -11.66 -2.75 29.61
C ASN A 82 -11.14 -1.45 28.99
N ARG A 83 -9.84 -1.40 28.71
CA ARG A 83 -9.19 -0.21 28.15
C ARG A 83 -9.40 -0.04 26.65
N MET A 84 -9.65 -1.12 25.91
CA MET A 84 -10.04 -1.09 24.50
C MET A 84 -11.54 -0.80 24.28
N GLN A 85 -12.38 -0.94 25.31
CA GLN A 85 -13.83 -0.66 25.23
C GLN A 85 -14.15 0.84 25.23
N ASP A 86 -13.28 1.67 25.78
CA ASP A 86 -13.43 3.13 25.78
C ASP A 86 -12.61 3.70 24.62
N THR A 87 -13.23 3.93 23.46
CA THR A 87 -12.55 4.44 22.26
C THR A 87 -12.53 5.97 22.19
N HIS A 88 -12.98 6.69 23.23
CA HIS A 88 -13.11 8.16 23.18
C HIS A 88 -11.83 8.92 23.54
N SER A 89 -10.82 8.24 24.08
CA SER A 89 -9.55 8.86 24.43
C SER A 89 -8.45 8.47 23.44
N HIS A 90 -7.79 9.49 22.90
CA HIS A 90 -6.69 9.37 21.93
C HIS A 90 -5.58 8.40 22.34
N PHE A 91 -5.40 8.20 23.64
CA PHE A 91 -4.44 7.26 24.18
C PHE A 91 -4.79 5.79 23.84
N PHE A 92 -6.07 5.41 23.77
CA PHE A 92 -6.48 4.00 23.54
C PHE A 92 -6.36 3.56 22.09
N HIS A 93 -6.31 4.52 21.16
CA HIS A 93 -5.94 4.25 19.78
C HIS A 93 -4.51 3.70 19.69
N GLU A 94 -3.60 4.10 20.58
CA GLU A 94 -2.23 3.56 20.62
C GLU A 94 -2.21 2.09 21.08
N LEU A 95 -3.09 1.68 22.00
CA LEU A 95 -3.22 0.25 22.37
C LEU A 95 -3.75 -0.60 21.22
N GLY A 96 -4.71 -0.07 20.45
CA GLY A 96 -5.19 -0.71 19.23
C GLY A 96 -4.07 -0.90 18.19
N ARG A 97 -3.19 0.10 18.04
CA ARG A 97 -2.01 0.02 17.16
C ARG A 97 -0.99 -0.99 17.66
N LEU A 98 -0.62 -0.96 18.94
CA LEU A 98 0.32 -1.93 19.52
C LEU A 98 -0.17 -3.36 19.33
N ARG A 99 -1.47 -3.60 19.53
CA ARG A 99 -2.10 -4.90 19.22
C ARG A 99 -1.98 -5.26 17.74
N GLY A 100 -2.26 -4.33 16.84
CA GLY A 100 -2.13 -4.53 15.39
C GLY A 100 -0.70 -4.88 14.96
N ILE A 101 0.29 -4.14 15.47
CA ILE A 101 1.71 -4.38 15.17
C ILE A 101 2.16 -5.72 15.77
N MET A 102 1.67 -6.10 16.96
CA MET A 102 1.96 -7.39 17.57
C MET A 102 1.43 -8.56 16.73
N TYR A 103 0.19 -8.46 16.23
CA TYR A 103 -0.34 -9.48 15.31
C TYR A 103 0.39 -9.48 13.97
N LEU A 104 0.71 -8.31 13.41
CA LEU A 104 1.51 -8.22 12.20
C LEU A 104 2.85 -8.92 12.39
N SER A 105 3.52 -8.73 13.52
CA SER A 105 4.81 -9.36 13.83
C SER A 105 4.72 -10.88 13.93
N TYR A 106 3.59 -11.42 14.39
CA TYR A 106 3.30 -12.85 14.39
C TYR A 106 3.08 -13.38 12.97
N TYR A 107 2.14 -12.78 12.23
CA TYR A 107 1.76 -13.22 10.89
C TYR A 107 2.83 -12.94 9.82
N SER A 108 3.72 -11.99 10.06
CA SER A 108 4.88 -11.70 9.22
C SER A 108 6.12 -12.50 9.60
N HIS A 109 5.96 -13.61 10.34
CA HIS A 109 7.05 -14.55 10.57
C HIS A 109 7.61 -15.02 9.24
N TRP A 110 8.88 -14.73 9.00
CA TRP A 110 9.56 -14.97 7.74
C TRP A 110 11.02 -15.36 7.98
N GLU A 111 11.44 -16.48 7.43
CA GLU A 111 12.84 -16.90 7.41
C GLU A 111 13.55 -16.28 6.20
N PRO A 112 14.71 -15.63 6.37
CA PRO A 112 15.42 -14.98 5.28
C PRO A 112 16.01 -16.02 4.32
N ALA A 113 16.01 -15.72 3.02
CA ALA A 113 16.74 -16.51 2.04
C ALA A 113 18.25 -16.24 2.15
N GLU A 114 19.07 -17.29 2.23
CA GLU A 114 20.54 -17.14 2.28
C GLU A 114 21.12 -16.63 0.95
N ASP A 115 20.45 -16.94 -0.16
CA ASP A 115 20.86 -16.57 -1.51
C ASP A 115 20.32 -15.21 -1.98
N GLY A 116 19.54 -14.52 -1.13
CA GLY A 116 18.89 -13.26 -1.45
C GLY A 116 17.67 -13.39 -2.38
N SER A 117 17.15 -14.60 -2.58
CA SER A 117 15.89 -14.84 -3.30
C SER A 117 14.67 -14.36 -2.50
N ASP A 118 13.47 -14.63 -3.02
CA ASP A 118 12.22 -14.15 -2.43
C ASP A 118 11.85 -14.80 -1.09
N GLY A 119 12.59 -15.82 -0.63
CA GLY A 119 12.39 -16.52 0.63
C GLY A 119 11.25 -17.54 0.64
N GLN A 120 10.58 -17.77 -0.50
CA GLN A 120 9.43 -18.67 -0.50
C GLN A 120 9.84 -20.12 -0.21
N ASP A 121 10.99 -20.60 -0.68
CA ASP A 121 11.44 -21.97 -0.43
C ASP A 121 11.73 -22.24 1.04
N GLU A 122 12.44 -21.31 1.70
CA GLU A 122 12.73 -21.34 3.13
C GLU A 122 11.44 -21.32 3.96
N ASN A 123 10.44 -20.58 3.49
CA ASN A 123 9.15 -20.44 4.17
C ASN A 123 8.09 -21.43 3.69
N ARG A 124 8.46 -22.47 2.93
CA ARG A 124 7.51 -23.50 2.47
C ARG A 124 6.83 -24.23 3.63
N ALA A 125 7.58 -24.48 4.70
CA ALA A 125 7.10 -25.13 5.93
C ALA A 125 6.90 -24.11 7.08
N ASN A 126 6.67 -22.84 6.76
CA ASN A 126 6.49 -21.79 7.75
C ASN A 126 5.37 -22.16 8.74
N PRO A 127 5.68 -22.23 10.04
CA PRO A 127 4.76 -22.80 11.03
C PRO A 127 3.52 -21.89 11.25
N VAL A 128 3.69 -20.57 11.14
CA VAL A 128 2.58 -19.62 11.26
C VAL A 128 1.64 -19.74 10.07
N HIS A 129 2.16 -19.86 8.85
CA HIS A 129 1.35 -20.10 7.66
C HIS A 129 0.61 -21.45 7.74
N ALA A 130 1.29 -22.51 8.20
CA ALA A 130 0.69 -23.83 8.35
C ALA A 130 -0.49 -23.82 9.33
N GLN A 131 -0.39 -23.08 10.43
CA GLN A 131 -1.45 -22.96 11.44
C GLN A 131 -2.76 -22.39 10.88
N ILE A 132 -2.68 -21.50 9.89
CA ILE A 132 -3.85 -20.89 9.23
C ILE A 132 -4.20 -21.54 7.89
N GLY A 133 -3.54 -22.65 7.53
CA GLY A 133 -3.74 -23.32 6.24
C GLY A 133 -3.33 -22.47 5.03
N PHE A 134 -2.42 -21.51 5.21
CA PHE A 134 -1.96 -20.64 4.14
C PHE A 134 -0.85 -21.30 3.31
N THR A 135 -0.96 -21.21 1.99
CA THR A 135 0.05 -21.72 1.05
C THR A 135 0.64 -20.54 0.28
N LEU A 136 1.98 -20.43 0.29
CA LEU A 136 2.70 -19.39 -0.45
C LEU A 136 2.51 -19.53 -1.96
N PRO A 137 2.47 -18.41 -2.72
CA PRO A 137 2.20 -18.42 -4.16
C PRO A 137 2.98 -19.44 -4.98
N LYS A 138 4.29 -19.61 -4.71
CA LYS A 138 5.17 -20.57 -5.40
C LYS A 138 4.70 -22.03 -5.28
N PHE A 139 4.01 -22.39 -4.19
CA PHE A 139 3.56 -23.77 -3.92
C PHE A 139 2.06 -23.98 -4.09
N ARG A 140 1.32 -23.00 -4.61
CA ARG A 140 -0.12 -23.14 -4.92
C ARG A 140 -0.30 -24.02 -6.17
N GLN A 141 -0.04 -25.31 -6.04
CA GLN A 141 -0.37 -26.32 -7.05
C GLN A 141 -1.81 -26.83 -6.85
N GLY A 142 -2.55 -27.10 -7.92
CA GLY A 142 -3.86 -27.76 -7.83
C GLY A 142 -5.02 -26.95 -7.20
N LEU A 143 -4.77 -25.75 -6.64
CA LEU A 143 -5.82 -24.80 -6.21
C LEU A 143 -6.58 -24.16 -7.39
N ARG A 144 -6.24 -24.56 -8.62
CA ARG A 144 -6.82 -24.11 -9.88
C ARG A 144 -7.65 -25.28 -10.42
N GLY A 145 -8.97 -25.08 -10.55
CA GLY A 145 -9.92 -26.12 -10.94
C GLY A 145 -9.59 -26.76 -12.31
N ALA A 146 -10.17 -27.94 -12.57
CA ALA A 146 -10.02 -28.62 -13.84
C ALA A 146 -10.40 -27.68 -15.01
N GLY A 147 -9.47 -27.50 -15.97
CA GLY A 147 -9.62 -26.58 -17.11
C GLY A 147 -8.84 -25.27 -16.98
N ASP A 148 -8.15 -25.03 -15.86
CA ASP A 148 -7.32 -23.85 -15.71
C ASP A 148 -5.99 -23.95 -16.43
N VAL A 149 -5.75 -23.02 -17.37
CA VAL A 149 -4.41 -22.73 -17.85
C VAL A 149 -3.58 -22.24 -16.66
N ALA A 150 -2.51 -22.97 -16.35
CA ALA A 150 -1.49 -22.52 -15.41
C ALA A 150 -0.90 -21.21 -15.93
N VAL A 151 -0.96 -20.16 -15.11
CA VAL A 151 -0.23 -18.91 -15.39
C VAL A 151 1.05 -19.00 -14.59
N PRO A 152 2.22 -19.16 -15.25
CA PRO A 152 3.51 -19.17 -14.59
C PRO A 152 3.70 -17.89 -13.80
N ILE A 153 4.29 -18.02 -12.61
CA ILE A 153 4.55 -16.93 -11.70
C ILE A 153 5.96 -16.39 -11.99
N ASP A 154 6.12 -15.85 -13.21
CA ASP A 154 7.40 -15.32 -13.68
C ASP A 154 7.35 -13.79 -13.77
N VAL A 155 8.51 -13.15 -13.63
CA VAL A 155 8.67 -11.72 -13.84
C VAL A 155 8.48 -11.38 -15.32
N THR A 156 7.75 -10.30 -15.61
CA THR A 156 7.62 -9.77 -16.97
C THR A 156 8.80 -8.86 -17.29
N PRO A 157 9.70 -9.24 -18.22
CA PRO A 157 10.88 -8.43 -18.52
C PRO A 157 10.52 -7.11 -19.22
N GLY A 158 11.45 -6.16 -19.20
CA GLY A 158 11.35 -4.91 -19.99
C GLY A 158 10.35 -3.88 -19.47
N ARG A 159 9.93 -4.00 -18.20
CA ARG A 159 9.01 -3.05 -17.54
C ARG A 159 9.62 -2.23 -16.44
N GLU A 160 10.87 -2.53 -16.10
CA GLU A 160 11.60 -1.80 -15.08
C GLU A 160 12.18 -0.51 -15.66
N ILE A 161 12.34 0.50 -14.81
CA ILE A 161 13.00 1.75 -15.19
C ILE A 161 14.51 1.48 -15.20
N ASP A 162 15.17 1.81 -16.31
CA ASP A 162 16.63 1.69 -16.40
C ASP A 162 17.31 2.62 -15.38
N ALA A 163 18.31 2.08 -14.68
CA ALA A 163 19.12 2.80 -13.70
C ALA A 163 19.75 4.10 -14.28
N ALA A 164 20.00 4.16 -15.59
CA ALA A 164 20.53 5.33 -16.28
C ALA A 164 19.58 6.55 -16.30
N HIS A 165 18.31 6.36 -15.96
CA HIS A 165 17.35 7.47 -15.82
C HIS A 165 17.32 8.06 -14.41
N PHE A 166 17.94 7.40 -13.44
CA PHE A 166 18.07 7.93 -12.09
C PHE A 166 19.27 8.88 -12.00
N VAL A 167 19.03 10.01 -11.35
CA VAL A 167 20.06 11.01 -11.03
C VAL A 167 20.18 11.13 -9.51
N ASN A 168 21.31 11.63 -9.05
CA ASN A 168 21.54 12.00 -7.66
C ASN A 168 21.89 13.50 -7.60
N ALA A 169 22.03 14.05 -6.39
CA ALA A 169 22.30 15.48 -6.18
C ALA A 169 23.48 16.04 -7.00
N ALA A 170 24.49 15.22 -7.32
CA ALA A 170 25.65 15.63 -8.10
C ALA A 170 25.45 15.53 -9.62
N THR A 171 24.43 14.80 -10.09
CA THR A 171 24.19 14.51 -11.50
C THR A 171 22.85 15.06 -12.02
N ILE A 172 22.15 15.89 -11.24
CA ILE A 172 20.95 16.59 -11.70
C ILE A 172 21.32 17.50 -12.88
N PRO A 173 20.61 17.42 -14.02
CA PRO A 173 20.84 18.34 -15.14
C PRO A 173 20.60 19.80 -14.74
N HIS A 174 21.44 20.71 -15.22
CA HIS A 174 21.32 22.15 -14.91
C HIS A 174 20.23 22.87 -15.70
N ASP A 175 19.66 22.21 -16.71
CA ASP A 175 18.74 22.76 -17.70
C ASP A 175 17.36 22.11 -17.62
N ILE A 176 16.86 21.85 -16.42
CA ILE A 176 15.50 21.35 -16.19
C ILE A 176 14.47 22.46 -16.41
N ASP A 177 13.46 22.18 -17.23
CA ASP A 177 12.35 23.09 -17.51
C ASP A 177 11.21 22.91 -16.48
N VAL A 178 10.95 21.66 -16.09
CA VAL A 178 9.82 21.29 -15.23
C VAL A 178 10.27 20.33 -14.13
N VAL A 179 9.90 20.66 -12.89
CA VAL A 179 9.99 19.74 -11.75
C VAL A 179 8.62 19.18 -11.43
N VAL A 180 8.49 17.86 -11.45
CA VAL A 180 7.31 17.12 -11.02
C VAL A 180 7.57 16.54 -9.63
N VAL A 181 6.77 16.95 -8.65
CA VAL A 181 6.91 16.50 -7.26
C VAL A 181 6.00 15.30 -7.01
N GLY A 182 6.61 14.14 -6.74
CA GLY A 182 5.95 12.87 -6.54
C GLY A 182 5.76 12.09 -7.84
N SER A 183 6.01 10.79 -7.79
CA SER A 183 6.00 9.88 -8.94
C SER A 183 4.73 8.99 -9.03
N GLY A 184 3.72 9.30 -8.23
CA GLY A 184 2.43 8.59 -8.22
C GLY A 184 1.57 8.86 -9.46
N ALA A 185 0.28 8.46 -9.41
CA ALA A 185 -0.64 8.49 -10.55
C ALA A 185 -0.63 9.82 -11.33
N GLY A 186 -0.83 10.95 -10.64
CA GLY A 186 -0.84 12.27 -11.30
C GLY A 186 0.55 12.69 -11.79
N GLY A 187 1.58 12.50 -10.98
CA GLY A 187 2.94 12.92 -11.30
C GLY A 187 3.54 12.17 -12.48
N ALA A 188 3.37 10.84 -12.53
CA ALA A 188 3.85 10.04 -13.65
C ALA A 188 3.17 10.39 -14.98
N ILE A 189 1.84 10.60 -14.97
CA ILE A 189 1.10 11.03 -16.18
C ILE A 189 1.52 12.43 -16.61
N ALA A 190 1.70 13.36 -15.66
CA ALA A 190 2.23 14.69 -15.96
C ALA A 190 3.64 14.60 -16.56
N ALA A 191 4.53 13.80 -15.98
CA ALA A 191 5.88 13.62 -16.48
C ALA A 191 5.89 13.06 -17.90
N LEU A 192 5.08 12.03 -18.19
CA LEU A 192 4.97 11.46 -19.52
C LEU A 192 4.54 12.51 -20.56
N ASN A 193 3.45 13.23 -20.30
CA ASN A 193 2.94 14.24 -21.24
C ASN A 193 3.88 15.44 -21.41
N LEU A 194 4.61 15.83 -20.37
CA LEU A 194 5.51 16.99 -20.43
C LEU A 194 6.86 16.67 -21.07
N SER A 195 7.32 15.41 -20.99
CA SER A 195 8.65 15.02 -21.48
C SER A 195 8.80 15.10 -23.00
N GLU A 196 7.69 15.07 -23.75
CA GLU A 196 7.70 15.29 -25.20
C GLU A 196 8.10 16.73 -25.59
N HIS A 197 8.02 17.67 -24.64
CA HIS A 197 8.19 19.10 -24.91
C HIS A 197 9.19 19.80 -23.98
N TYR A 198 9.51 19.20 -22.84
CA TYR A 198 10.28 19.81 -21.77
C TYR A 198 11.27 18.83 -21.16
N LYS A 199 12.35 19.34 -20.59
CA LYS A 199 13.26 18.56 -19.73
C LYS A 199 12.64 18.42 -18.35
N VAL A 200 12.16 17.22 -18.05
CA VAL A 200 11.42 16.93 -16.82
C VAL A 200 12.31 16.23 -15.79
N LEU A 201 12.31 16.75 -14.56
CA LEU A 201 12.82 16.06 -13.37
C LEU A 201 11.66 15.64 -12.48
N VAL A 202 11.51 14.34 -12.25
CA VAL A 202 10.58 13.79 -11.26
C VAL A 202 11.34 13.62 -9.94
N ILE A 203 10.83 14.19 -8.86
CA ILE A 203 11.41 14.05 -7.52
C ILE A 203 10.48 13.19 -6.67
N GLU A 204 10.97 12.07 -6.16
CA GLU A 204 10.22 11.11 -5.34
C GLU A 204 10.87 10.94 -3.97
N ALA A 205 10.04 10.99 -2.93
CA ALA A 205 10.51 10.90 -1.56
C ALA A 205 10.92 9.47 -1.16
N GLY A 206 10.35 8.44 -1.80
CA GLY A 206 10.67 7.04 -1.53
C GLY A 206 11.67 6.40 -2.50
N PRO A 207 12.08 5.16 -2.20
CA PRO A 207 13.01 4.41 -3.04
C PRO A 207 12.33 3.92 -4.32
N TYR A 208 13.13 3.60 -5.32
CA TYR A 208 12.72 2.71 -6.39
C TYR A 208 13.02 1.27 -5.97
N LEU A 209 12.01 0.41 -6.00
CA LEU A 209 12.17 -1.03 -5.88
C LEU A 209 11.81 -1.65 -7.22
N ARG A 210 12.74 -2.37 -7.81
CA ARG A 210 12.46 -3.18 -8.98
C ARG A 210 11.51 -4.31 -8.59
N SER A 211 10.75 -4.85 -9.55
CA SER A 211 9.83 -5.95 -9.25
C SER A 211 10.54 -7.15 -8.62
N GLU A 212 11.80 -7.43 -8.97
CA GLU A 212 12.56 -8.55 -8.39
C GLU A 212 12.96 -8.32 -6.93
N GLU A 213 12.98 -7.07 -6.46
CA GLU A 213 13.27 -6.71 -5.06
C GLU A 213 12.00 -6.69 -4.20
N ILE A 214 10.84 -6.77 -4.83
CA ILE A 214 9.54 -6.93 -4.16
C ILE A 214 9.32 -8.42 -3.92
N ASN A 215 8.90 -8.80 -2.72
CA ASN A 215 8.69 -10.21 -2.35
C ASN A 215 7.42 -10.40 -1.48
N HIS A 216 7.27 -11.60 -0.91
CA HIS A 216 6.08 -12.01 -0.14
C HIS A 216 6.26 -11.83 1.38
N GLU A 217 7.35 -11.20 1.81
CA GLU A 217 7.58 -10.83 3.21
C GLU A 217 6.78 -9.55 3.52
N GLU A 218 5.51 -9.72 3.92
CA GLU A 218 4.55 -8.62 4.05
C GLU A 218 5.02 -7.49 4.98
N GLY A 219 5.63 -7.84 6.12
CA GLY A 219 6.13 -6.86 7.08
C GLY A 219 7.24 -5.98 6.48
N MET A 220 8.15 -6.59 5.73
CA MET A 220 9.27 -5.89 5.09
C MET A 220 8.81 -5.04 3.92
N MET A 221 7.94 -5.57 3.06
CA MET A 221 7.35 -4.78 1.97
C MET A 221 6.52 -3.61 2.50
N THR A 222 5.77 -3.80 3.58
CA THR A 222 5.02 -2.73 4.23
C THR A 222 5.95 -1.63 4.73
N ALA A 223 7.03 -2.00 5.42
CA ALA A 223 8.03 -1.04 5.91
C ALA A 223 8.70 -0.25 4.77
N LYS A 224 9.01 -0.89 3.64
CA LYS A 224 9.69 -0.24 2.51
C LYS A 224 8.78 0.62 1.63
N LEU A 225 7.57 0.14 1.33
CA LEU A 225 6.70 0.74 0.29
C LEU A 225 5.74 1.80 0.83
N TYR A 226 5.42 1.76 2.12
CA TYR A 226 4.47 2.67 2.75
C TYR A 226 5.21 3.76 3.52
N LYS A 227 4.66 4.97 3.46
CA LYS A 227 5.12 6.05 4.32
C LYS A 227 4.95 5.63 5.77
N HIS A 228 6.04 5.73 6.54
CA HIS A 228 6.06 5.34 7.95
C HIS A 228 5.65 3.88 8.19
N GLY A 229 5.89 2.96 7.24
CA GLY A 229 5.51 1.55 7.38
C GLY A 229 4.02 1.32 7.63
N ALA A 230 3.17 2.11 6.97
CA ALA A 230 1.70 2.08 7.12
C ALA A 230 1.18 2.56 8.49
N LEU A 231 2.03 3.19 9.31
CA LEU A 231 1.66 3.78 10.60
C LEU A 231 1.29 5.28 10.53
N GLN A 232 1.09 5.83 9.33
CA GLN A 232 0.70 7.24 9.21
C GLN A 232 -0.76 7.44 9.63
N THR A 233 -1.01 8.45 10.46
CA THR A 233 -2.35 8.84 10.91
C THR A 233 -2.61 10.33 10.80
N THR A 234 -3.87 10.73 10.95
CA THR A 234 -4.25 12.13 11.15
C THR A 234 -3.67 12.66 12.47
N ALA A 235 -3.58 13.99 12.62
CA ALA A 235 -3.02 14.63 13.81
C ALA A 235 -3.76 14.28 15.11
N ASN A 236 -5.03 13.88 15.01
CA ASN A 236 -5.87 13.42 16.12
C ASN A 236 -6.01 11.89 16.18
N ASN A 237 -5.25 11.13 15.38
CA ASN A 237 -5.23 9.66 15.40
C ASN A 237 -6.52 8.93 14.98
N ASP A 238 -7.55 9.63 14.51
CA ASP A 238 -8.84 9.03 14.13
C ASP A 238 -8.80 8.20 12.85
N ILE A 239 -7.90 8.54 11.92
CA ILE A 239 -7.80 7.89 10.61
C ILE A 239 -6.37 7.43 10.38
N VAL A 240 -6.21 6.16 10.01
CA VAL A 240 -4.98 5.61 9.47
C VAL A 240 -4.95 5.82 7.96
N VAL A 241 -3.84 6.34 7.44
CA VAL A 241 -3.66 6.67 6.03
C VAL A 241 -2.59 5.76 5.43
N PHE A 242 -3.03 4.83 4.60
CA PHE A 242 -2.14 3.96 3.82
C PHE A 242 -1.61 4.70 2.58
N GLN A 243 -0.58 5.51 2.81
CA GLN A 243 0.10 6.26 1.76
C GLN A 243 1.36 5.53 1.29
N ALA A 244 1.50 5.36 -0.02
CA ALA A 244 2.75 4.88 -0.61
C ALA A 244 3.88 5.91 -0.49
N ARG A 245 5.11 5.43 -0.34
CA ARG A 245 6.35 6.19 -0.46
C ARG A 245 7.35 5.34 -1.24
N ASN A 246 7.26 5.40 -2.57
CA ASN A 246 8.14 4.70 -3.51
C ASN A 246 7.98 5.30 -4.91
N VAL A 247 8.94 5.03 -5.80
CA VAL A 247 8.82 5.37 -7.21
C VAL A 247 7.65 4.60 -7.85
N GLY A 248 6.65 5.33 -8.33
CA GLY A 248 5.37 4.81 -8.83
C GLY A 248 4.19 5.03 -7.88
N GLY A 249 4.44 5.32 -6.60
CA GLY A 249 3.45 5.76 -5.61
C GLY A 249 2.32 4.77 -5.32
N GLY A 250 1.13 5.30 -5.00
CA GLY A 250 -0.06 4.50 -4.63
C GLY A 250 -0.42 3.38 -5.61
N PRO A 251 -0.30 3.60 -6.93
CA PRO A 251 -0.47 2.54 -7.94
C PRO A 251 0.46 1.33 -7.78
N THR A 252 1.60 1.43 -7.09
CA THR A 252 2.43 0.27 -6.75
C THR A 252 1.73 -0.68 -5.77
N ILE A 253 1.05 -0.12 -4.76
CA ILE A 253 0.51 -0.84 -3.60
C ILE A 253 -1.03 -0.91 -3.52
N ASN A 254 -1.76 -0.48 -4.54
CA ASN A 254 -3.24 -0.56 -4.53
C ASN A 254 -3.77 -1.87 -5.17
N ASN A 255 -5.08 -2.08 -5.14
CA ASN A 255 -5.73 -3.26 -5.76
C ASN A 255 -6.03 -3.11 -7.26
N GLY A 256 -5.50 -2.07 -7.91
CA GLY A 256 -5.67 -1.82 -9.34
C GLY A 256 -7.10 -1.51 -9.80
N ILE A 257 -8.06 -1.40 -8.87
CA ILE A 257 -9.47 -1.10 -9.16
C ILE A 257 -9.57 0.26 -9.83
N SER A 258 -10.24 0.31 -10.97
CA SER A 258 -10.40 1.50 -11.79
C SER A 258 -11.88 1.69 -12.13
N LEU A 259 -12.42 2.84 -11.71
CA LEU A 259 -13.82 3.21 -11.88
C LEU A 259 -13.90 4.61 -12.49
N ARG A 260 -14.84 4.85 -13.40
CA ARG A 260 -15.13 6.21 -13.86
C ARG A 260 -16.06 6.90 -12.86
N ALA A 261 -15.80 8.17 -12.56
CA ALA A 261 -16.64 8.97 -11.66
C ALA A 261 -18.01 9.31 -12.28
N LYS A 262 -18.11 9.34 -13.61
CA LYS A 262 -19.34 9.57 -14.37
C LYS A 262 -19.33 8.73 -15.65
N GLY A 263 -20.48 8.17 -16.00
CA GLY A 263 -20.65 7.34 -17.21
C GLY A 263 -20.15 5.90 -17.08
N ASP A 264 -19.73 5.45 -15.89
CA ASP A 264 -19.42 4.04 -15.67
C ASP A 264 -20.70 3.19 -15.80
N VAL A 265 -20.62 2.08 -16.53
CA VAL A 265 -21.75 1.17 -16.71
C VAL A 265 -22.26 0.59 -15.38
N ARG A 266 -21.41 0.53 -14.34
CA ARG A 266 -21.73 0.04 -13.00
C ARG A 266 -22.20 1.12 -12.03
N LEU A 267 -22.24 2.39 -12.47
CA LEU A 267 -22.74 3.47 -11.63
C LEU A 267 -24.24 3.27 -11.38
N HIS A 268 -24.65 3.44 -10.12
CA HIS A 268 -26.05 3.43 -9.73
C HIS A 268 -26.80 4.57 -10.45
N PRO A 269 -28.02 4.36 -10.98
CA PRO A 269 -28.76 5.43 -11.65
C PRO A 269 -29.02 6.65 -10.75
N ASP A 270 -29.22 6.42 -9.44
CA ASP A 270 -29.40 7.49 -8.45
C ASP A 270 -28.07 8.07 -7.90
N ALA A 271 -26.92 7.70 -8.47
CA ALA A 271 -25.64 8.25 -8.02
C ALA A 271 -25.59 9.77 -8.29
N PRO A 272 -25.10 10.58 -7.33
CA PRO A 272 -24.95 12.02 -7.53
C PRO A 272 -24.05 12.35 -8.73
N ASP A 273 -24.41 13.38 -9.49
CA ASP A 273 -23.52 13.90 -10.54
C ASP A 273 -22.32 14.63 -9.92
N VAL A 274 -21.19 13.93 -9.87
CA VAL A 274 -19.93 14.44 -9.34
C VAL A 274 -19.45 15.68 -10.11
N PHE A 275 -19.69 15.75 -11.42
CA PHE A 275 -19.22 16.85 -12.25
C PHE A 275 -20.05 18.11 -12.00
N ALA A 276 -21.36 17.95 -11.81
CA ALA A 276 -22.22 19.04 -11.35
C ALA A 276 -21.78 19.55 -9.97
N LYS A 277 -21.44 18.64 -9.05
CA LYS A 277 -20.95 19.04 -7.73
C LYS A 277 -19.63 19.81 -7.79
N TRP A 278 -18.70 19.40 -8.65
CA TRP A 278 -17.43 20.12 -8.84
C TRP A 278 -17.64 21.51 -9.43
N ALA A 279 -18.56 21.66 -10.40
CA ALA A 279 -18.93 22.97 -10.93
C ALA A 279 -19.53 23.89 -9.84
N GLU A 280 -20.40 23.36 -8.97
CA GLU A 280 -21.00 24.10 -7.84
C GLU A 280 -19.94 24.66 -6.88
N ILE A 281 -18.87 23.91 -6.61
CA ILE A 281 -17.77 24.34 -5.73
C ILE A 281 -16.69 25.17 -6.45
N GLY A 282 -16.95 25.60 -7.69
CA GLY A 282 -16.04 26.46 -8.46
C GLY A 282 -14.93 25.74 -9.22
N ALA A 283 -15.04 24.43 -9.44
CA ALA A 283 -14.11 23.61 -10.20
C ALA A 283 -14.77 22.94 -11.42
N PRO A 284 -15.34 23.71 -12.37
CA PRO A 284 -15.97 23.13 -13.55
C PRO A 284 -14.95 22.40 -14.42
N ILE A 285 -15.38 21.30 -15.03
CA ILE A 285 -14.57 20.49 -15.93
C ILE A 285 -15.24 20.36 -17.30
N ASP A 286 -14.43 20.32 -18.35
CA ASP A 286 -14.90 19.92 -19.68
C ASP A 286 -15.11 18.40 -19.68
N GLU A 287 -16.38 17.97 -19.64
CA GLU A 287 -16.76 16.56 -19.59
C GLU A 287 -16.23 15.78 -20.80
N ALA A 288 -16.28 16.35 -22.01
CA ALA A 288 -15.81 15.65 -23.21
C ALA A 288 -14.29 15.44 -23.17
N ARG A 289 -13.54 16.45 -22.70
CA ARG A 289 -12.09 16.31 -22.48
C ARG A 289 -11.78 15.29 -21.38
N PHE A 290 -12.54 15.29 -20.29
CA PHE A 290 -12.34 14.37 -19.18
C PHE A 290 -12.60 12.91 -19.60
N GLN A 291 -13.64 12.66 -20.40
CA GLN A 291 -13.93 11.32 -20.92
C GLN A 291 -12.85 10.82 -21.88
N ARG A 292 -12.31 11.69 -22.75
CA ARG A 292 -11.15 11.33 -23.59
C ARG A 292 -9.93 10.96 -22.75
N ALA A 293 -9.66 11.71 -21.68
CA ALA A 293 -8.58 11.37 -20.75
C ALA A 293 -8.80 10.01 -20.06
N TYR A 294 -10.04 9.65 -19.73
CA TYR A 294 -10.35 8.29 -19.26
C TYR A 294 -9.99 7.24 -20.31
N ASP A 295 -10.41 7.42 -21.57
CA ASP A 295 -10.15 6.46 -22.64
C ASP A 295 -8.63 6.27 -22.87
N GLU A 296 -7.87 7.37 -22.87
CA GLU A 296 -6.41 7.35 -23.04
C GLU A 296 -5.70 6.64 -21.87
N VAL A 297 -6.08 6.94 -20.62
CA VAL A 297 -5.49 6.29 -19.44
C VAL A 297 -5.87 4.81 -19.37
N GLU A 298 -7.11 4.46 -19.72
CA GLU A 298 -7.56 3.08 -19.77
C GLU A 298 -6.82 2.27 -20.84
N ALA A 299 -6.55 2.86 -22.00
CA ALA A 299 -5.71 2.23 -23.03
C ALA A 299 -4.25 2.11 -22.58
N LEU A 300 -3.69 3.18 -22.00
CA LEU A 300 -2.31 3.22 -21.53
C LEU A 300 -2.02 2.16 -20.45
N LEU A 301 -2.95 1.99 -19.51
CA LEU A 301 -2.85 1.08 -18.37
C LEU A 301 -3.53 -0.27 -18.59
N GLU A 302 -4.04 -0.52 -19.80
CA GLU A 302 -4.72 -1.76 -20.19
C GLU A 302 -5.88 -2.13 -19.26
N ILE A 303 -6.67 -1.13 -18.84
CA ILE A 303 -7.76 -1.30 -17.89
C ILE A 303 -8.92 -2.07 -18.52
N LYS A 304 -9.12 -3.29 -18.07
CA LYS A 304 -10.20 -4.18 -18.52
C LYS A 304 -10.94 -4.81 -17.35
N GLU A 305 -12.11 -5.38 -17.61
CA GLU A 305 -12.81 -6.18 -16.60
C GLU A 305 -11.89 -7.31 -16.11
N ILE A 306 -11.85 -7.52 -14.80
CA ILE A 306 -11.03 -8.55 -14.20
C ILE A 306 -11.50 -9.94 -14.64
N GLU A 307 -10.56 -10.83 -14.93
CA GLU A 307 -10.88 -12.23 -15.17
C GLU A 307 -11.57 -12.86 -13.94
N HIS A 308 -12.69 -13.56 -14.14
CA HIS A 308 -13.45 -14.14 -13.03
C HIS A 308 -12.61 -15.12 -12.17
N ARG A 309 -11.59 -15.72 -12.79
CA ARG A 309 -10.61 -16.60 -12.16
C ARG A 309 -9.76 -15.93 -11.08
N ALA A 310 -9.70 -14.61 -11.07
CA ALA A 310 -8.98 -13.81 -10.09
C ALA A 310 -9.66 -13.73 -8.72
N SER A 311 -10.98 -14.00 -8.65
CA SER A 311 -11.78 -13.87 -7.42
C SER A 311 -12.83 -14.99 -7.34
N ARG A 312 -12.41 -16.23 -7.62
CA ARG A 312 -13.28 -17.41 -7.78
C ARG A 312 -14.12 -17.76 -6.57
N SER A 313 -13.68 -17.40 -5.36
CA SER A 313 -14.44 -17.63 -4.14
C SER A 313 -15.32 -16.41 -3.83
N ASN A 314 -14.68 -15.30 -3.47
CA ASN A 314 -15.38 -14.13 -2.90
C ASN A 314 -16.30 -13.45 -3.93
N GLY A 315 -15.92 -13.42 -5.21
CA GLY A 315 -16.72 -12.78 -6.25
C GLY A 315 -18.07 -13.46 -6.42
N PRO A 316 -18.12 -14.75 -6.82
CA PRO A 316 -19.36 -15.50 -6.92
C PRO A 316 -20.14 -15.56 -5.59
N HIS A 317 -19.46 -15.69 -4.45
CA HIS A 317 -20.13 -15.71 -3.14
C HIS A 317 -20.92 -14.42 -2.88
N LEU A 318 -20.30 -13.25 -3.11
CA LEU A 318 -20.97 -11.96 -2.96
C LEU A 318 -22.11 -11.77 -3.97
N LEU A 319 -21.91 -12.16 -5.24
CA LEU A 319 -22.95 -12.06 -6.27
C LEU A 319 -24.15 -12.97 -5.97
N ASN A 320 -23.92 -14.20 -5.50
CA ASN A 320 -24.99 -15.12 -5.10
C ASN A 320 -25.73 -14.61 -3.85
N GLY A 321 -25.00 -14.07 -2.87
CA GLY A 321 -25.59 -13.44 -1.69
C GLY A 321 -26.47 -12.25 -2.06
N TRP A 322 -25.98 -11.38 -2.94
CA TRP A 322 -26.75 -10.25 -3.48
C TRP A 322 -28.01 -10.70 -4.23
N ALA A 323 -27.89 -11.71 -5.09
CA ALA A 323 -29.03 -12.27 -5.82
C ALA A 323 -30.09 -12.87 -4.87
N LYS A 324 -29.66 -13.55 -3.81
CA LYS A 324 -30.57 -14.06 -2.78
C LYS A 324 -31.28 -12.91 -2.06
N PHE A 325 -30.54 -11.89 -1.64
CA PHE A 325 -31.09 -10.70 -0.99
C PHE A 325 -32.17 -10.03 -1.88
N LEU A 326 -31.89 -9.81 -3.16
CA LEU A 326 -32.87 -9.24 -4.09
C LEU A 326 -34.10 -10.13 -4.33
N GLY A 327 -34.01 -11.44 -4.08
CA GLY A 327 -35.15 -12.35 -4.15
C GLY A 327 -36.14 -12.18 -2.99
N GLU A 328 -35.70 -11.60 -1.87
CA GLU A 328 -36.49 -11.37 -0.66
C GLU A 328 -36.87 -9.88 -0.49
N ASP A 329 -36.12 -8.98 -1.11
CA ASP A 329 -36.28 -7.53 -1.02
C ASP A 329 -37.07 -6.95 -2.21
N HIS A 330 -37.75 -5.80 -2.00
CA HIS A 330 -38.56 -5.13 -3.01
C HIS A 330 -38.26 -3.63 -3.17
N ASP A 331 -37.22 -3.11 -2.51
CA ASP A 331 -36.84 -1.71 -2.61
C ASP A 331 -36.23 -1.42 -4.00
N PRO A 332 -36.84 -0.50 -4.79
CA PRO A 332 -36.36 -0.20 -6.14
C PRO A 332 -34.90 0.27 -6.20
N VAL A 333 -34.37 0.86 -5.12
CA VAL A 333 -32.97 1.30 -5.06
C VAL A 333 -32.04 0.10 -5.15
N PHE A 334 -32.29 -0.98 -4.39
CA PHE A 334 -31.43 -2.16 -4.46
C PHE A 334 -31.55 -2.89 -5.78
N HIS A 335 -32.76 -2.94 -6.37
CA HIS A 335 -32.99 -3.55 -7.68
C HIS A 335 -32.38 -2.75 -8.84
N ALA A 336 -32.15 -1.45 -8.66
CA ALA A 336 -31.47 -0.60 -9.63
C ALA A 336 -29.94 -0.68 -9.57
N ALA A 337 -29.38 -1.22 -8.49
CA ALA A 337 -27.94 -1.42 -8.35
C ALA A 337 -27.41 -2.42 -9.38
N LYS A 338 -26.19 -2.16 -9.88
CA LYS A 338 -25.55 -2.95 -10.94
C LYS A 338 -24.35 -3.71 -10.40
N PRO A 339 -24.56 -4.85 -9.70
CA PRO A 339 -23.47 -5.67 -9.21
C PRO A 339 -22.69 -6.26 -10.40
N GLY A 340 -21.38 -6.44 -10.23
CA GLY A 340 -20.56 -7.01 -11.29
C GLY A 340 -19.08 -7.03 -10.95
N TRP A 341 -18.27 -7.32 -11.95
CA TRP A 341 -16.82 -7.48 -11.82
C TRP A 341 -16.10 -6.17 -12.05
N PHE A 342 -15.18 -5.78 -11.16
CA PHE A 342 -14.43 -4.53 -11.32
C PHE A 342 -13.52 -4.54 -12.55
N ARG A 343 -13.27 -3.34 -13.11
CA ARG A 343 -12.18 -3.14 -14.06
C ARG A 343 -10.88 -2.89 -13.32
N LYS A 344 -9.78 -3.47 -13.80
CA LYS A 344 -8.47 -3.39 -13.17
C LYS A 344 -7.33 -3.24 -14.18
N ASN A 345 -6.20 -2.71 -13.72
CA ASN A 345 -4.96 -2.54 -14.50
C ASN A 345 -3.92 -3.66 -14.23
N TYR A 346 -4.39 -4.89 -14.12
CA TYR A 346 -3.51 -6.06 -14.28
C TYR A 346 -3.61 -6.48 -15.74
N GLY A 347 -2.48 -6.84 -16.36
CA GLY A 347 -2.50 -7.23 -17.77
C GLY A 347 -3.65 -8.19 -18.06
N PRO A 348 -4.44 -7.95 -19.13
CA PRO A 348 -5.58 -8.82 -19.43
C PRO A 348 -5.12 -10.27 -19.64
N PRO A 349 -6.02 -11.27 -19.54
CA PRO A 349 -5.66 -12.68 -19.69
C PRO A 349 -4.89 -12.98 -20.98
N GLU A 350 -5.16 -12.21 -22.04
CA GLU A 350 -4.54 -12.32 -23.36
C GLU A 350 -3.30 -11.43 -23.54
N SER A 351 -2.94 -10.62 -22.55
CA SER A 351 -1.71 -9.83 -22.60
C SER A 351 -0.47 -10.71 -22.50
N ALA A 352 0.68 -10.15 -22.85
CA ALA A 352 1.98 -10.80 -22.61
C ALA A 352 2.30 -10.99 -21.12
N SER A 353 1.48 -10.48 -20.18
CA SER A 353 1.76 -10.44 -18.74
C SER A 353 0.50 -10.57 -17.87
N PRO A 354 -0.31 -11.61 -18.02
CA PRO A 354 -1.55 -11.75 -17.26
C PRO A 354 -1.27 -11.83 -15.76
N CYS A 355 -2.23 -11.46 -14.91
CA CYS A 355 -2.06 -11.56 -13.45
C CYS A 355 -1.67 -12.99 -13.01
N GLY A 356 -0.68 -13.11 -12.13
CA GLY A 356 -0.24 -14.40 -11.57
C GLY A 356 -1.09 -14.92 -10.39
N TYR A 357 -2.06 -14.13 -9.92
CA TYR A 357 -2.94 -14.46 -8.78
C TYR A 357 -2.20 -14.76 -7.47
N CYS A 358 -1.09 -14.06 -7.20
CA CYS A 358 -0.34 -14.24 -5.96
C CYS A 358 -1.07 -13.68 -4.73
N GLY A 359 -1.91 -12.65 -4.89
CA GLY A 359 -2.66 -12.03 -3.78
C GLY A 359 -1.93 -10.89 -3.05
N TYR A 360 -0.73 -10.50 -3.50
CA TYR A 360 0.15 -9.54 -2.81
C TYR A 360 0.11 -8.13 -3.41
N CYS A 361 -1.03 -7.73 -4.00
CA CYS A 361 -1.14 -6.45 -4.70
C CYS A 361 -0.89 -5.23 -3.80
N ASN A 362 -1.12 -5.39 -2.49
CA ASN A 362 -0.93 -4.32 -1.51
C ASN A 362 0.54 -4.15 -1.10
N THR A 363 1.38 -5.14 -1.35
CA THR A 363 2.81 -5.09 -1.02
C THR A 363 3.67 -4.95 -2.27
N GLY A 364 3.08 -4.46 -3.37
CA GLY A 364 3.75 -4.38 -4.68
C GLY A 364 3.64 -5.67 -5.48
N CYS A 365 3.70 -5.58 -6.81
CA CYS A 365 3.70 -6.76 -7.68
C CYS A 365 5.14 -7.23 -7.92
N PRO A 366 5.54 -8.42 -7.42
CA PRO A 366 6.92 -8.91 -7.58
C PRO A 366 7.23 -9.43 -8.99
N TYR A 367 6.28 -9.33 -9.91
CA TYR A 367 6.34 -9.95 -11.23
C TYR A 367 6.22 -8.95 -12.38
N ALA A 368 6.24 -7.64 -12.11
CA ALA A 368 6.02 -6.57 -13.10
C ALA A 368 4.71 -6.70 -13.93
N ARG A 369 3.71 -7.45 -13.43
CA ARG A 369 2.46 -7.77 -14.17
C ARG A 369 1.37 -6.70 -14.03
N LYS A 370 1.43 -5.91 -12.96
CA LYS A 370 0.55 -4.75 -12.76
C LYS A 370 0.99 -3.63 -13.69
N VAL A 371 0.10 -3.16 -14.57
CA VAL A 371 0.37 -2.12 -15.55
C VAL A 371 0.12 -0.77 -14.87
N ALA A 372 1.14 -0.25 -14.18
CA ALA A 372 1.02 0.89 -13.27
C ALA A 372 2.09 1.96 -13.58
N MET A 373 2.21 2.95 -12.69
CA MET A 373 3.09 4.09 -12.93
C MET A 373 4.56 3.66 -13.04
N GLY A 374 5.04 2.85 -12.10
CA GLY A 374 6.44 2.37 -12.09
C GLY A 374 6.79 1.40 -13.22
N THR A 375 5.82 0.67 -13.76
CA THR A 375 6.06 -0.43 -14.72
C THR A 375 5.65 -0.10 -16.16
N ARG A 376 4.96 1.02 -16.38
CA ARG A 376 4.43 1.41 -17.71
C ARG A 376 4.58 2.90 -18.02
N VAL A 377 4.25 3.77 -17.07
CA VAL A 377 4.17 5.22 -17.34
C VAL A 377 5.54 5.87 -17.20
N LEU A 378 6.21 5.66 -16.06
CA LEU A 378 7.53 6.22 -15.79
C LEU A 378 8.61 5.68 -16.73
N PRO A 379 8.67 4.37 -17.09
CA PRO A 379 9.59 3.90 -18.13
C PRO A 379 9.45 4.69 -19.43
N ARG A 380 8.22 4.90 -19.90
CA ARG A 380 7.95 5.68 -21.13
C ARG A 380 8.28 7.17 -20.98
N ALA A 381 8.03 7.76 -19.82
CA ALA A 381 8.43 9.14 -19.54
C ALA A 381 9.96 9.28 -19.58
N CYS A 382 10.67 8.30 -19.04
CA CYS A 382 12.12 8.22 -19.05
C CYS A 382 12.69 8.03 -20.46
N GLU A 383 12.09 7.17 -21.28
CA GLU A 383 12.40 7.03 -22.71
C GLU A 383 12.20 8.36 -23.48
N ALA A 384 11.19 9.15 -23.09
CA ALA A 384 10.96 10.49 -23.61
C ALA A 384 11.90 11.57 -23.03
N GLY A 385 12.80 11.21 -22.11
CA GLY A 385 13.84 12.10 -21.58
C GLY A 385 13.68 12.52 -20.12
N ALA A 386 12.62 12.10 -19.42
CA ALA A 386 12.49 12.37 -18.00
C ALA A 386 13.64 11.75 -17.18
N LYS A 387 14.08 12.47 -16.16
CA LYS A 387 15.00 11.97 -15.12
C LYS A 387 14.28 11.85 -13.79
N ILE A 388 14.70 10.88 -12.97
CA ILE A 388 14.11 10.62 -11.66
C ILE A 388 15.17 10.84 -10.57
N LEU A 389 14.82 11.64 -9.57
CA LEU A 389 15.55 11.79 -8.33
C LEU A 389 14.73 11.11 -7.21
N ALA A 390 15.06 9.85 -6.92
CA ALA A 390 14.43 9.06 -5.87
C ALA A 390 15.04 9.36 -4.50
N ASP A 391 14.45 8.79 -3.44
CA ASP A 391 14.91 8.93 -2.05
C ASP A 391 15.11 10.39 -1.60
N THR A 392 14.36 11.32 -2.20
CA THR A 392 14.57 12.76 -2.05
C THR A 392 13.23 13.44 -1.79
N LYS A 393 13.07 14.03 -0.60
CA LYS A 393 11.80 14.65 -0.21
C LYS A 393 11.83 16.14 -0.51
N VAL A 394 10.87 16.62 -1.30
CA VAL A 394 10.63 18.06 -1.43
C VAL A 394 10.07 18.63 -0.13
N GLU A 395 10.76 19.63 0.43
CA GLU A 395 10.36 20.30 1.67
C GLU A 395 9.59 21.60 1.42
N LYS A 396 10.02 22.40 0.43
CA LYS A 396 9.45 23.72 0.17
C LYS A 396 9.47 24.06 -1.31
N ILE A 397 8.46 24.79 -1.75
CA ILE A 397 8.44 25.48 -3.04
C ILE A 397 9.07 26.86 -2.85
N LEU A 398 10.04 27.20 -3.69
CA LEU A 398 10.69 28.50 -3.73
C LEU A 398 9.90 29.44 -4.65
N TRP A 399 9.63 30.65 -4.18
CA TRP A 399 8.82 31.63 -4.91
C TRP A 399 9.66 32.85 -5.31
N GLY A 400 9.64 33.17 -6.59
CA GLY A 400 10.14 34.45 -7.11
C GLY A 400 9.17 35.58 -6.79
N ARG A 401 9.73 36.77 -6.52
CA ARG A 401 8.95 37.97 -6.24
C ARG A 401 8.67 38.73 -7.54
N GLY A 402 7.42 39.17 -7.71
CA GLY A 402 7.03 40.07 -8.79
C GLY A 402 7.47 41.52 -8.52
N PRO A 403 7.23 42.44 -9.47
CA PRO A 403 7.64 43.85 -9.36
C PRO A 403 7.16 44.57 -8.08
N SER A 404 6.00 44.19 -7.56
CA SER A 404 5.42 44.73 -6.31
C SER A 404 5.73 43.89 -5.06
N GLY A 405 6.68 42.95 -5.15
CA GLY A 405 7.20 42.19 -4.01
C GLY A 405 6.39 40.96 -3.58
N GLN A 406 5.20 40.72 -4.15
CA GLN A 406 4.42 39.50 -3.89
C GLN A 406 5.01 38.26 -4.58
N PRO A 407 4.83 37.04 -4.00
CA PRO A 407 5.09 35.79 -4.71
C PRO A 407 4.32 35.74 -6.03
N SER A 408 5.01 35.48 -7.14
CA SER A 408 4.40 35.50 -8.48
C SER A 408 4.59 34.22 -9.27
N ARG A 409 5.70 33.51 -9.07
CA ARG A 409 6.04 32.27 -9.79
C ARG A 409 6.91 31.36 -8.94
N ALA A 410 6.68 30.05 -9.01
CA ALA A 410 7.60 29.07 -8.45
C ALA A 410 8.91 29.04 -9.26
N ILE A 411 10.05 29.16 -8.57
CA ILE A 411 11.40 29.21 -9.18
C ILE A 411 12.26 28.00 -8.84
N GLY A 412 11.75 27.09 -8.00
CA GLY A 412 12.47 25.88 -7.62
C GLY A 412 11.86 25.23 -6.39
N VAL A 413 12.56 24.24 -5.85
CA VAL A 413 12.21 23.53 -4.62
C VAL A 413 13.44 23.32 -3.76
N THR A 414 13.26 23.22 -2.44
CA THR A 414 14.28 22.68 -1.54
C THR A 414 13.97 21.23 -1.25
N VAL A 415 15.01 20.40 -1.13
CA VAL A 415 14.88 18.96 -0.88
C VAL A 415 15.71 18.51 0.31
N THR A 416 15.37 17.35 0.87
CA THR A 416 16.08 16.63 1.94
C THR A 416 16.31 15.17 1.58
#